data_AF-A0A9D5EJF5-F1
#
_entry.id   AF-A0A9D5EJF5-F1
#
_cell.length_a   1.000
_cell.length_b   1.000
_cell.length_c   1.000
_cell.angle_alpha   90.00
_cell.angle_beta   90.00
_cell.angle_gamma   90.00
#
_symmetry.space_group_name_H-M   'P 1'
#
loop_
_entity.id
_entity.type
_entity.pdbx_description
1 polymer ?
#
loop_
_entity_poly.entity_id
_entity_poly.type
_entity_poly.pdbx_seq_one_letter_code
_entity_poly.pdbx_strand_id
1 'polypeptide(L)' 'MSQSGYVHLEDCNIVRETSAAVWVEHDGLRHWIPKSQIANPGDYSEGDEGVTVSITEWIAEQKGIEL' A
#
# COMPACT_ATOMS: atom_id res chain seq x y z
N MET A 1 -13.76 -16.02 -12.66
CA MET A 1 -13.57 -15.20 -11.45
C MET A 1 -12.09 -14.94 -11.33
N SER A 2 -11.59 -13.85 -11.90
CA SER A 2 -10.18 -13.49 -11.75
C SER A 2 -10.03 -12.93 -10.34
N GLN A 3 -9.68 -13.80 -9.40
CA GLN A 3 -9.48 -13.41 -8.00
C GLN A 3 -8.13 -12.70 -7.91
N SER A 4 -8.11 -11.43 -8.31
CA SER A 4 -6.96 -10.56 -8.06
C SER A 4 -6.96 -10.28 -6.57
N GLY A 5 -6.20 -11.05 -5.79
CA GLY A 5 -6.12 -10.94 -4.31
C GLY A 5 -5.48 -9.65 -3.79
N TYR A 6 -5.52 -8.59 -4.60
CA TYR A 6 -4.87 -7.31 -4.36
C TYR A 6 -5.87 -6.17 -4.62
N VAL A 7 -5.83 -5.20 -3.72
CA VAL A 7 -6.50 -3.90 -3.79
C VAL A 7 -5.48 -2.87 -4.27
N HIS A 8 -5.88 -2.02 -5.20
CA HIS A 8 -5.04 -0.96 -5.75
C HIS A 8 -5.44 0.37 -5.12
N LEU A 9 -4.51 0.97 -4.37
CA LEU A 9 -4.65 2.29 -3.79
C LEU A 9 -4.02 3.28 -4.75
N GLU A 10 -4.81 4.17 -5.34
CA GLU A 10 -4.36 5.21 -6.27
C GLU A 10 -3.95 6.48 -5.49
N ASP A 11 -3.21 7.41 -6.12
CA ASP A 11 -2.82 8.69 -5.51
C ASP A 11 -2.16 8.58 -4.11
N CYS A 12 -1.35 7.54 -3.89
CA CYS A 12 -0.68 7.32 -2.62
C CYS A 12 0.64 8.09 -2.51
N ASN A 13 0.97 8.51 -1.30
CA ASN A 13 2.28 9.09 -0.96
C ASN A 13 3.05 8.14 -0.03
N ILE A 14 4.30 7.85 -0.38
CA ILE A 14 5.20 7.03 0.43
C ILE A 14 5.93 7.94 1.41
N VAL A 15 5.37 8.09 2.61
CA VAL A 15 5.89 8.97 3.65
C VAL A 15 7.22 8.46 4.20
N ARG A 16 7.36 7.13 4.30
CA ARG A 16 8.54 6.50 4.89
C ARG A 16 8.70 5.07 4.43
N GLU A 17 9.94 4.63 4.26
CA GLU A 17 10.25 3.23 3.96
C GLU A 17 11.10 2.61 5.07
N THR A 18 10.85 1.34 5.37
CA THR A 18 11.72 0.51 6.20
C THR A 18 12.05 -0.79 5.48
N SER A 19 12.97 -1.57 6.04
CA SER A 19 13.31 -2.89 5.49
C SER A 19 12.14 -3.87 5.43
N ALA A 20 11.11 -3.70 6.28
CA ALA A 20 10.00 -4.65 6.40
C ALA A 20 8.63 -4.09 5.99
N ALA A 21 8.45 -2.77 6.01
CA ALA A 21 7.17 -2.13 5.77
C ALA A 21 7.33 -0.75 5.11
N VAL A 22 6.27 -0.30 4.45
CA VAL A 22 6.16 1.01 3.82
C VAL A 22 5.05 1.79 4.51
N TRP A 23 5.29 3.07 4.79
CA TRP A 23 4.31 3.98 5.33
C TRP A 23 3.64 4.72 4.18
N VAL A 24 2.41 4.32 3.90
CA VAL A 24 1.60 4.86 2.81
C VAL A 24 0.58 5.85 3.39
N GLU A 25 0.48 7.03 2.79
CA GLU A 25 -0.60 7.97 3.00
C GLU A 25 -1.57 7.90 1.80
N HIS A 26 -2.84 7.65 2.09
CA HIS A 26 -3.94 7.51 1.11
C HIS A 26 -5.19 8.15 1.71
N ASP A 27 -5.88 9.02 0.96
CA ASP A 27 -7.05 9.78 1.44
C ASP A 27 -6.86 10.52 2.78
N GLY A 28 -5.64 11.01 3.04
CA GLY A 28 -5.29 11.67 4.30
C GLY A 28 -5.19 10.73 5.50
N LEU A 29 -5.37 9.41 5.29
CA LEU A 29 -5.10 8.37 6.27
C LEU A 29 -3.71 7.78 6.05
N ARG A 30 -3.13 7.28 7.14
CA ARG A 30 -1.73 6.87 7.21
C ARG A 30 -1.64 5.43 7.70
N HIS A 31 -1.12 4.56 6.85
CA HIS A 31 -1.05 3.12 7.13
C HIS A 31 0.37 2.57 6.95
N TRP A 32 0.82 1.81 7.92
CA TRP A 32 1.97 0.92 7.75
C TRP A 32 1.53 -0.36 7.07
N ILE A 33 2.04 -0.59 5.86
CA ILE A 33 1.78 -1.78 5.06
C ILE A 33 3.06 -2.61 5.01
N PRO A 34 3.05 -3.87 5.49
CA PRO A 34 4.19 -4.76 5.38
C PRO A 34 4.54 -5.02 3.91
N LYS A 35 5.82 -5.05 3.56
CA LYS A 35 6.29 -5.33 2.20
C LYS A 35 5.84 -6.70 1.68
N SER A 36 5.63 -7.66 2.57
CA SER A 36 5.08 -8.98 2.23
C SER A 36 3.62 -8.95 1.78
N GLN A 37 2.92 -7.84 2.02
CA GLN A 37 1.52 -7.61 1.63
C GLN A 37 1.39 -6.59 0.50
N ILE A 38 2.51 -6.12 -0.08
CA ILE A 38 2.54 -5.18 -1.21
C ILE A 38 3.00 -5.95 -2.45
N ALA A 39 2.36 -5.72 -3.60
CA ALA A 39 2.87 -6.23 -4.86
C ALA A 39 4.10 -5.40 -5.28
N ASN A 40 5.20 -6.07 -5.61
CA ASN A 40 6.46 -5.43 -6.02
C ASN A 40 6.95 -4.33 -5.04
N PRO A 41 7.21 -4.66 -3.77
CA PRO A 41 7.61 -3.68 -2.75
C PRO A 41 8.97 -2.99 -2.99
N GLY A 42 9.69 -3.37 -4.05
CA GLY A 42 10.94 -2.74 -4.48
C GLY A 42 10.74 -1.54 -5.42
N ASP A 43 9.52 -1.31 -5.89
CA ASP A 43 9.19 -0.22 -6.82
C ASP A 43 8.83 1.09 -6.09
N TYR A 44 8.80 1.08 -4.75
CA TYR A 44 8.40 2.21 -3.91
C TYR A 44 9.56 2.67 -3.04
N SER A 45 9.81 3.98 -3.02
CA SER A 45 10.84 4.63 -2.22
C SER A 45 10.24 5.73 -1.33
N GLU A 46 10.91 6.03 -0.22
CA GLU A 46 10.56 7.18 0.62
C GLU A 46 10.56 8.50 -0.17
N GLY A 47 9.43 9.22 -0.14
CA GLY A 47 9.23 10.48 -0.86
C GLY A 47 8.50 10.34 -2.20
N ASP A 48 8.17 9.13 -2.65
CA ASP A 48 7.34 8.96 -3.86
C ASP A 48 5.92 9.49 -3.62
N GLU A 49 5.40 10.28 -4.56
CA GLU A 49 4.08 10.92 -4.51
C GLU A 49 3.22 10.50 -5.71
N GLY A 50 1.92 10.35 -5.51
CA GLY A 50 0.96 10.01 -6.58
C GLY A 50 1.17 8.62 -7.19
N VAL A 51 1.67 7.65 -6.41
CA VAL A 51 1.91 6.27 -6.87
C VAL A 51 0.71 5.37 -6.61
N THR A 52 0.56 4.31 -7.41
CA THR A 52 -0.44 3.27 -7.13
C THR A 52 0.18 2.17 -6.29
N VAL A 53 -0.26 1.99 -5.04
CA VAL A 53 0.19 0.90 -4.17
C VAL A 53 -0.80 -0.25 -4.23
N SER A 54 -0.32 -1.41 -4.67
CA SER A 54 -1.15 -2.62 -4.71
C SER A 54 -0.92 -3.44 -3.44
N ILE A 55 -1.92 -3.57 -2.59
CA ILE A 55 -1.86 -4.26 -1.30
C ILE A 55 -2.77 -5.49 -1.29
N THR A 56 -2.52 -6.50 -0.46
CA THR A 56 -3.44 -7.65 -0.37
C THR A 56 -4.82 -7.25 0.16
N GLU A 57 -5.89 -7.93 -0.27
CA GLU A 57 -7.25 -7.69 0.27
C GLU A 57 -7.28 -7.83 1.80
N TRP A 58 -6.58 -8.83 2.33
CA TRP A 58 -6.51 -9.08 3.77
C TRP A 58 -5.94 -7.88 4.56
N ILE A 59 -4.88 -7.22 4.07
CA ILE A 59 -4.33 -6.06 4.77
C ILE A 59 -5.22 -4.82 4.60
N ALA A 60 -5.92 -4.69 3.47
CA ALA A 60 -6.91 -3.64 3.28
C ALA A 60 -8.05 -3.78 4.30
N GLU A 61 -8.63 -4.98 4.45
CA GLU A 61 -9.67 -5.28 5.43
C GLU A 61 -9.20 -5.05 6.87
N GLN A 62 -7.99 -5.51 7.21
CA GLN A 62 -7.39 -5.31 8.54
C GLN A 62 -7.18 -3.82 8.88
N LYS A 63 -6.91 -2.99 7.88
CA LYS A 63 -6.65 -1.56 8.06
C LYS A 63 -7.89 -0.70 7.91
N GLY A 64 -9.02 -1.28 7.51
CA GLY A 64 -10.26 -0.55 7.22
C GLY A 64 -10.13 0.33 5.97
N ILE A 65 -9.33 -0.10 5.00
CA ILE A 65 -9.18 0.59 3.72
C ILE A 65 -10.32 0.07 2.83
N GLU A 66 -11.42 0.82 2.79
CA GLU A 66 -12.60 0.50 1.98
C GLU A 66 -12.36 0.92 0.52
N LEU A 67 -12.82 0.07 -0.41
CA LEU A 67 -12.75 0.24 -1.86
C LEU A 67 -13.66 1.36 -2.38
#